data_AF-A0A7X9BT66-F1
#
_entry.id   AF-A0A7X9BT66-F1
#
_cell.length_a   1.000
_cell.length_b   1.000
_cell.length_c   1.000
_cell.angle_alpha   90.00
_cell.angle_beta   90.00
_cell.angle_gamma   90.00
#
_symmetry.space_group_name_H-M   'P 1'
#
loop_
_entity.id
_entity.type
_entity.pdbx_description
1 polymer ?
#
loop_
_entity_poly.entity_id
_entity_poly.type
_entity_poly.pdbx_seq_one_letter_code
_entity_poly.pdbx_strand_id
1 'polypeptide(L)'
;MSKFLPSEFIPYARYFYSREDQIHRNKTGYYKPTNTGDKAFDFAWLLHQKRNRHHWQWWTLPEDEEGIKILPMPEVYRKEMLCDWKGAGKAQGKKGPNKCQEWYQANKHKMQIHEETKKLIERDLGL
;
A
#
# COMPACT_ATOMS: atom_id res chain seq x y z
N MET A 1 -8.18 8.80 10.74
CA MET A 1 -6.87 8.23 10.34
C MET A 1 -6.56 7.04 11.24
N SER A 2 -6.55 5.80 10.71
CA SER A 2 -6.44 4.59 11.55
C SER A 2 -5.04 4.36 12.14
N LYS A 3 -4.01 4.96 11.53
CA LYS A 3 -2.60 4.78 11.89
C LYS A 3 -2.23 5.13 13.33
N PHE A 4 -3.07 5.90 14.02
CA PHE A 4 -2.89 6.26 15.43
C PHE A 4 -3.63 5.33 16.40
N LEU A 5 -4.38 4.35 15.90
CA LEU A 5 -4.97 3.32 16.75
C LEU A 5 -3.84 2.47 17.36
N PRO A 6 -3.93 2.08 18.65
CA PRO A 6 -2.88 1.31 19.31
C PRO A 6 -2.47 0.04 18.56
N SER A 7 -3.44 -0.62 17.90
CA SER A 7 -3.23 -1.85 17.12
C SER A 7 -2.43 -1.64 15.82
N GLU A 8 -2.23 -0.40 15.38
CA GLU A 8 -1.38 -0.04 14.24
C GLU A 8 -0.13 0.71 14.72
N PHE A 9 -0.30 1.72 15.57
CA PHE A 9 0.79 2.59 16.03
C PHE A 9 1.87 1.85 16.81
N ILE A 10 1.49 1.06 17.82
CA ILE A 10 2.46 0.41 18.72
C ILE A 10 3.33 -0.62 17.98
N PRO A 11 2.77 -1.53 17.15
CA PRO A 11 3.60 -2.45 16.37
C PRO A 11 4.52 -1.73 15.38
N TYR A 12 4.04 -0.69 14.70
CA TYR A 12 4.88 0.14 13.83
C TYR A 12 6.03 0.80 14.60
N ALA A 13 5.73 1.39 15.75
CA ALA A 13 6.72 2.07 16.58
C ALA A 13 7.79 1.09 17.06
N ARG A 14 7.37 -0.09 17.54
CA ARG A 14 8.31 -1.15 17.96
C ARG A 14 9.14 -1.63 16.78
N TYR A 15 8.53 -1.91 15.64
CA TYR A 15 9.25 -2.44 14.49
C TYR A 15 10.31 -1.46 13.97
N PHE A 16 10.01 -0.17 13.84
CA PHE A 16 10.97 0.79 13.27
C PHE A 16 11.90 1.46 14.29
N TYR A 17 11.57 1.43 15.59
CA TYR A 17 12.25 2.25 16.60
C TYR A 17 12.57 1.53 17.92
N SER A 18 12.33 0.21 18.07
CA SER A 18 12.61 -0.49 19.34
C SER A 18 14.09 -0.83 19.58
N ARG A 19 14.93 -0.91 18.54
CA ARG A 19 16.36 -1.19 18.69
C ARG A 19 17.20 -0.41 17.69
N GLU A 20 18.26 0.23 18.18
CA GLU A 20 19.17 1.07 17.39
C GLU A 20 19.97 0.27 16.32
N ASP A 21 20.10 -1.04 16.51
CA ASP A 21 20.92 -1.94 15.68
C ASP A 21 20.18 -2.53 14.47
N GLN A 22 18.87 -2.31 14.34
CA GLN A 22 18.06 -2.86 13.23
C GLN A 22 17.46 -1.74 12.37
N ILE A 23 18.23 -1.23 11.41
CA ILE A 23 17.67 -0.42 10.33
C ILE A 23 16.84 -1.36 9.43
N HIS A 24 15.54 -1.46 9.69
CA HIS A 24 14.60 -2.24 8.87
C HIS A 24 14.29 -1.60 7.49
N ARG A 25 15.04 -0.57 7.11
CA ARG A 25 14.91 0.14 5.83
C ARG A 25 16.21 0.06 5.06
N ASN A 26 16.14 -0.08 3.75
CA ASN A 26 17.32 0.04 2.90
C ASN A 26 17.77 1.51 2.76
N LYS A 27 18.84 1.74 2.00
CA LYS A 27 19.41 3.09 1.73
C LYS A 27 18.42 4.10 1.13
N THR A 28 17.31 3.63 0.54
CA THR A 28 16.26 4.50 -0.04
C THR A 28 15.07 4.69 0.90
N GLY A 29 15.17 4.23 2.15
CA GLY A 29 14.06 4.24 3.11
C GLY A 29 12.99 3.17 2.84
N TYR A 30 13.19 2.28 1.87
CA TYR A 30 12.25 1.23 1.51
C TYR A 30 12.40 0.02 2.43
N TYR A 31 11.27 -0.59 2.77
CA TYR A 31 11.18 -1.88 3.46
C TYR A 31 10.13 -2.74 2.76
N LYS A 32 10.24 -4.07 2.87
CA LYS A 32 9.23 -5.00 2.32
C LYS A 32 8.22 -5.32 3.43
N PRO A 33 6.98 -4.77 3.41
CA PRO A 33 6.05 -4.90 4.53
C PRO A 33 5.57 -6.33 4.80
N THR A 34 5.73 -7.23 3.82
CA THR A 34 5.27 -8.63 3.92
C THR A 34 6.42 -9.60 4.22
N ASN A 35 7.60 -9.10 4.62
CA ASN A 35 8.76 -9.94 4.93
C ASN A 35 9.53 -9.33 6.11
N THR A 36 8.82 -9.10 7.21
CA THR A 36 9.38 -8.43 8.39
C THR A 36 9.88 -9.39 9.45
N GLY A 37 9.36 -10.61 9.48
CA GLY A 37 9.60 -11.58 10.56
C GLY A 37 8.88 -11.22 11.87
N ASP A 38 8.13 -10.12 11.90
CA ASP A 38 7.40 -9.61 13.06
C ASP A 38 5.90 -9.78 12.86
N LYS A 39 5.31 -10.77 13.52
CA LYS A 39 3.87 -11.07 13.45
C LYS A 39 2.99 -9.89 13.88
N ALA A 40 3.44 -9.10 14.85
CA ALA A 40 2.69 -7.94 15.32
C ALA A 40 2.70 -6.84 14.25
N PHE A 41 3.83 -6.65 13.59
CA PHE A 41 3.93 -5.76 12.44
C PHE A 41 3.08 -6.23 11.26
N ASP A 42 3.14 -7.51 10.90
CA ASP A 42 2.37 -8.08 9.79
C ASP A 42 0.86 -7.88 10.02
N PHE A 43 0.37 -8.10 11.25
CA PHE A 43 -1.03 -7.87 11.60
C PHE A 43 -1.39 -6.38 11.60
N ALA A 44 -0.49 -5.49 12.06
CA ALA A 44 -0.70 -4.05 11.95
C ALA A 44 -0.78 -3.58 10.49
N TRP A 45 0.05 -4.15 9.60
CA TRP A 45 0.01 -3.88 8.16
C TRP A 45 -1.29 -4.37 7.53
N LEU A 46 -1.79 -5.54 7.93
CA LEU A 46 -3.12 -6.03 7.53
C LEU A 46 -4.21 -5.04 7.93
N LEU A 47 -4.24 -4.60 9.19
CA LEU A 47 -5.23 -3.63 9.69
C LEU A 47 -5.15 -2.30 8.96
N HIS A 48 -3.94 -1.80 8.70
CA HIS A 48 -3.72 -0.58 7.94
C HIS A 48 -4.39 -0.65 6.56
N GLN A 49 -4.18 -1.74 5.83
CA GLN A 49 -4.81 -1.95 4.52
C GLN A 49 -6.33 -2.13 4.62
N LYS A 50 -6.82 -2.86 5.62
CA LYS A 50 -8.26 -3.16 5.79
C LYS A 50 -9.08 -2.07 6.49
N ARG A 51 -8.45 -1.02 7.04
CA ARG A 51 -9.14 0.16 7.61
C ARG A 51 -9.11 1.38 6.71
N ASN A 52 -8.22 1.41 5.72
CA ASN A 52 -8.05 2.55 4.83
C ASN A 52 -8.46 2.16 3.41
N ARG A 53 -9.64 2.65 2.98
CA ARG A 53 -10.28 2.30 1.71
C ARG A 53 -9.48 2.68 0.46
N HIS A 54 -8.48 3.56 0.58
CA HIS A 54 -7.57 3.87 -0.53
C HIS A 54 -6.52 2.77 -0.81
N HIS A 55 -6.37 1.76 0.05
CA HIS A 55 -5.55 0.60 -0.31
C HIS A 55 -6.35 -0.36 -1.18
N TRP A 56 -5.79 -0.80 -2.31
CA TRP A 56 -6.47 -1.76 -3.18
C TRP A 56 -6.78 -3.09 -2.47
N GLN A 57 -5.96 -3.49 -1.51
CA GLN A 57 -6.17 -4.67 -0.66
C GLN A 57 -7.45 -4.56 0.18
N TRP A 58 -8.00 -3.36 0.39
CA TRP A 58 -9.29 -3.21 1.05
C TRP A 58 -10.41 -3.87 0.23
N TRP A 59 -10.31 -3.76 -1.09
CA TRP A 59 -11.31 -4.19 -2.08
C TRP A 59 -11.14 -5.65 -2.53
N THR A 60 -10.28 -6.42 -1.85
CA THR A 60 -10.19 -7.87 -2.04
C THR A 60 -11.03 -8.59 -0.99
N LEU A 61 -11.94 -9.45 -1.44
CA LEU A 61 -12.77 -10.31 -0.60
C LEU A 61 -12.27 -11.75 -0.75
N PRO A 62 -11.63 -12.32 0.29
CA PRO A 62 -11.36 -13.75 0.32
C PRO A 62 -12.68 -14.52 0.33
N GLU A 63 -12.78 -15.54 -0.52
CA GLU A 63 -13.90 -16.47 -0.61
C GLU A 63 -13.40 -17.88 -0.31
N ASP A 64 -14.26 -18.73 0.23
CA ASP A 64 -13.87 -20.06 0.73
C ASP A 64 -13.45 -21.01 -0.40
N GLU A 65 -14.11 -20.91 -1.57
CA GLU A 65 -13.89 -21.82 -2.71
C GLU A 65 -13.34 -21.10 -3.96
N GLU A 66 -13.82 -19.88 -4.23
CA GLU A 66 -13.51 -19.13 -5.47
C GLU A 66 -12.23 -18.27 -5.36
N GLY A 67 -11.54 -18.34 -4.21
CA GLY A 67 -10.27 -17.66 -3.99
C GLY A 67 -10.44 -16.21 -3.55
N ILE A 68 -10.24 -15.25 -4.46
CA ILE A 68 -10.31 -13.82 -4.15
C ILE A 68 -11.20 -13.10 -5.15
N LYS A 69 -12.31 -12.54 -4.66
CA LYS A 69 -13.14 -11.60 -5.39
C LYS A 69 -12.60 -10.18 -5.28
N ILE A 70 -12.42 -9.53 -6.42
CA ILE A 70 -11.87 -8.18 -6.49
C ILE A 70 -13.01 -7.21 -6.81
N LEU A 71 -13.28 -6.27 -5.90
CA LEU A 71 -14.39 -5.32 -5.99
C LEU A 71 -13.94 -4.01 -6.68
N PRO A 72 -14.85 -3.32 -7.42
CA PRO A 72 -14.56 -2.01 -7.97
C PRO A 72 -14.33 -0.98 -6.86
N MET A 73 -13.30 -0.16 -7.02
CA MET A 73 -12.96 0.93 -6.11
C MET A 73 -13.64 2.24 -6.56
N PRO A 74 -14.46 2.88 -5.69
CA PRO A 74 -15.04 4.19 -5.94
C PRO A 74 -14.00 5.28 -6.20
N GLU A 75 -14.39 6.29 -6.98
CA GLU A 75 -13.51 7.37 -7.43
C GLU A 75 -12.76 8.07 -6.29
N VAL A 76 -13.43 8.35 -5.18
CA VAL A 76 -12.83 9.05 -4.02
C VAL A 76 -11.60 8.32 -3.48
N TYR A 77 -11.69 7.00 -3.30
CA TYR A 77 -10.58 6.20 -2.76
C TYR A 77 -9.51 5.92 -3.80
N ARG A 78 -9.90 5.81 -5.08
CA ARG A 78 -8.97 5.67 -6.20
C ARG A 78 -8.09 6.91 -6.35
N LYS A 79 -8.68 8.11 -6.27
CA LYS A 79 -7.93 9.37 -6.28
C LYS A 79 -7.03 9.51 -5.06
N GLU A 80 -7.53 9.15 -3.88
CA GLU A 80 -6.72 9.12 -2.65
C GLU A 80 -5.52 8.17 -2.78
N MET A 81 -5.71 6.97 -3.34
CA MET A 81 -4.65 5.99 -3.59
C MET A 81 -3.56 6.54 -4.52
N LEU A 82 -3.95 7.22 -5.60
CA LEU A 82 -3.00 7.85 -6.53
C LEU A 82 -2.19 8.96 -5.85
N CYS A 83 -2.82 9.74 -4.96
CA CYS A 83 -2.13 10.73 -4.14
C CYS A 83 -1.14 10.08 -3.16
N ASP A 84 -1.54 8.99 -2.51
CA ASP A 84 -0.67 8.22 -1.61
C ASP A 84 0.56 7.68 -2.36
N TRP A 85 0.38 7.07 -3.53
CA TRP A 85 1.49 6.56 -4.34
C TRP A 85 2.46 7.66 -4.77
N LYS A 86 1.95 8.82 -5.21
CA LYS A 86 2.76 9.99 -5.54
C LYS A 86 3.52 10.51 -4.32
N GLY A 87 2.86 10.56 -3.17
CA GLY A 87 3.45 10.97 -1.88
C GLY A 87 4.56 10.04 -1.42
N ALA A 88 4.31 8.73 -1.42
CA ALA A 88 5.27 7.69 -1.08
C ALA A 88 6.50 7.73 -2.00
N GLY A 89 6.28 7.87 -3.32
CA GLY A 89 7.36 8.03 -4.29
C GLY A 89 8.24 9.25 -3.97
N LYS A 90 7.62 10.41 -3.70
CA LYS A 90 8.34 11.64 -3.33
C LYS A 90 9.16 11.46 -2.04
N ALA A 91 8.59 10.83 -1.01
CA ALA A 91 9.27 10.53 0.24
C ALA A 91 10.49 9.59 0.05
N GLN A 92 10.42 8.70 -0.95
CA GLN A 92 11.52 7.79 -1.34
C GLN A 92 12.49 8.42 -2.36
N GLY A 93 12.45 9.75 -2.56
CA GLY A 93 13.34 10.48 -3.46
C GLY A 93 12.99 10.35 -4.94
N LYS A 94 11.86 9.73 -5.31
CA LYS A 94 11.37 9.67 -6.69
C LYS A 94 10.67 10.99 -7.03
N LYS A 95 11.45 11.95 -7.53
CA LYS A 95 10.97 13.27 -7.94
C LYS A 95 10.77 13.28 -9.46
N GLY A 96 9.62 13.76 -9.92
CA GLY A 96 9.30 13.91 -11.34
C GLY A 96 7.84 13.57 -11.66
N PRO A 97 7.27 14.15 -12.73
CA PRO A 97 5.84 14.02 -13.03
C PRO A 97 5.41 12.58 -13.32
N ASN A 98 6.30 11.77 -13.92
CA ASN A 98 5.96 10.42 -14.39
C ASN A 98 6.39 9.31 -13.42
N LYS A 99 6.98 9.65 -12.25
CA LYS A 99 7.54 8.63 -11.35
C LYS A 99 6.51 7.67 -10.77
N CYS A 100 5.29 8.15 -10.54
CA CYS A 100 4.19 7.28 -10.12
C CYS A 100 3.74 6.35 -11.24
N GLN A 101 3.71 6.84 -12.49
CA GLN A 101 3.34 6.07 -13.68
C GLN A 101 4.36 4.95 -13.96
N GLU A 102 5.65 5.28 -13.96
CA GLU A 102 6.75 4.30 -14.09
C GLU A 102 6.65 3.20 -13.03
N TRP A 103 6.45 3.58 -11.76
CA TRP A 103 6.29 2.63 -10.66
C TRP A 103 5.05 1.75 -10.82
N TYR A 104 3.92 2.33 -11.22
CA TYR A 104 2.69 1.59 -11.47
C TYR A 104 2.89 0.57 -12.60
N GLN A 105 3.46 0.96 -13.75
CA GLN A 105 3.73 0.01 -14.83
C GLN A 105 4.63 -1.15 -14.39
N ALA A 106 5.67 -0.86 -13.61
CA ALA A 106 6.60 -1.87 -13.10
C ALA A 106 5.98 -2.80 -12.04
N ASN A 107 4.82 -2.46 -11.45
CA ASN A 107 4.24 -3.23 -10.33
C ASN A 107 2.79 -3.66 -10.56
N LYS A 108 2.08 -3.18 -11.59
CA LYS A 108 0.65 -3.47 -11.80
C LYS A 108 0.34 -4.96 -11.93
N HIS A 109 1.28 -5.76 -12.40
CA HIS A 109 1.16 -7.22 -12.49
C HIS A 109 1.14 -7.93 -11.12
N LYS A 110 1.52 -7.24 -10.03
CA LYS A 110 1.50 -7.75 -8.65
C LYS A 110 0.24 -7.34 -7.89
N MET A 111 -0.63 -6.51 -8.49
CA MET A 111 -1.78 -5.91 -7.84
C MET A 111 -3.06 -6.64 -8.23
N GLN A 112 -3.94 -6.87 -7.26
CA GLN A 112 -5.28 -7.43 -7.49
C GLN A 112 -6.29 -6.28 -7.49
N ILE A 113 -6.48 -5.66 -8.66
CA ILE A 113 -7.35 -4.48 -8.85
C ILE A 113 -8.41 -4.82 -9.89
N HIS A 114 -9.67 -4.45 -9.61
CA HIS A 114 -10.79 -4.68 -10.53
C HIS A 114 -10.53 -4.00 -11.88
N GLU A 115 -10.94 -4.65 -12.97
CA GLU A 115 -10.59 -4.22 -14.33
C GLU A 115 -11.05 -2.79 -14.65
N GLU A 116 -12.26 -2.40 -14.20
CA GLU A 116 -12.74 -1.03 -14.34
C GLU A 116 -11.86 -0.02 -13.59
N THR A 117 -11.51 -0.34 -12.33
CA THR A 117 -10.64 0.52 -11.51
C THR A 117 -9.27 0.66 -12.15
N LYS A 118 -8.73 -0.41 -12.75
CA LYS A 118 -7.45 -0.42 -13.44
C LYS A 118 -7.47 0.51 -14.66
N LYS A 119 -8.50 0.45 -15.51
CA LYS A 119 -8.68 1.37 -16.64
C LYS A 119 -8.73 2.84 -16.20
N LEU A 120 -9.44 3.11 -15.10
CA LEU A 120 -9.52 4.45 -14.54
C LEU A 120 -8.18 4.92 -13.96
N ILE A 121 -7.40 4.04 -13.30
CA ILE A 121 -6.05 4.34 -12.83
C ILE A 121 -5.12 4.66 -14.01
N GLU A 122 -5.17 3.86 -15.07
CA GLU A 122 -4.37 4.06 -16.27
C GLU A 122 -4.70 5.41 -16.92
N ARG A 123 -5.98 5.72 -17.12
CA ARG A 123 -6.44 7.02 -17.58
C ARG A 123 -5.89 8.19 -16.74
N ASP A 124 -5.99 8.11 -15.41
CA ASP A 124 -5.56 9.19 -14.51
C ASP A 124 -4.02 9.30 -14.39
N LEU A 125 -3.28 8.28 -14.83
CA LEU A 125 -1.83 8.29 -14.95
C LEU A 125 -1.34 8.63 -16.38
N GLY A 126 -2.25 8.86 -17.32
CA GLY A 126 -1.92 9.14 -18.73
C GLY A 126 -1.35 7.92 -19.46
N LEU A 127 -1.91 6.74 -19.19
CA LEU A 127 -1.56 5.45 -19.80
C LEU A 127 -2.61 4.96 -20.78
#